data_AF-A0A6I3F912-F1
#
_entry.id   AF-A0A6I3F912-F1
#
_cell.length_a   1.000
_cell.length_b   1.000
_cell.length_c   1.000
_cell.angle_alpha   90.00
_cell.angle_beta   90.00
_cell.angle_gamma   90.00
#
_symmetry.space_group_name_H-M   'P 1'
#
loop_
_entity.id
_entity.type
_entity.pdbx_description
1 polymer ?
#
loop_
_entity_poly.entity_id
_entity_poly.type
_entity_poly.pdbx_seq_one_letter_code
_entity_poly.pdbx_strand_id
1 'polypeptide(L)'
;MRRGALLIAFFLFFASVNSSISLAAVPKPGAVCTKTGLTTTFSGKKFTCIKSGKKLVWNKGVLIKTPTPTPTPTPTPTPTPTPTPTPTPTPTPTPTPTPTPTPTPTSTAAISPPVKGIRVYTGGSGGTAVGAEISFELPVALQAAPTGTNVKLWIYNPKDKKSKAGSPGVYLQISGGEWKFYPANTDGSFYANLVSGSYLFDIVEPNPTQYVRKRYTTTIGSSGDFSISGMRANTTGFFTVTVDLPQSTSVNKFVPTTQCQLLDQTNNLQMEVGFPKAPGRLRSFGIIRALIIPVDFADVVGQRAPAEEFTPMTDGMNEFYYKMSGNKVKFDYQVLKDWVRMPVSSTFHKLGTWGQGDAYAYWKLAVETADPLVDYSQFDVVYVLSPREIPWSSIAYGPAGPLNSSGISTNDGPITNITLSGADAWQSLAKGSAWRWISHETGHLFGLHDLYVSPGTAVYGTWDLMSNNWSTGAIEINSWNRYLLGWLSDSQIICLDSASIDSSGITSLIDPIERITNLTKAIVVRLSSSKILVIESRRNEGLDNLTPAQEGTLVYTVDMTIQSIKGGWQVQRRQGSTDPEFTDAALHVGDVILVEGLKIEVTAQNQSGDTVKISKP
;
A
#
# COMPACT_ATOMS: atom_id res chain seq x y z
N MET A 1 -52.59 -45.72 35.21
CA MET A 1 -51.73 -44.83 34.40
C MET A 1 -50.34 -44.83 35.04
N ARG A 2 -49.47 -45.74 34.58
CA ARG A 2 -48.24 -45.49 33.79
C ARG A 2 -47.09 -44.79 34.54
N ARG A 3 -46.23 -45.66 35.09
CA ARG A 3 -44.74 -45.70 35.03
C ARG A 3 -43.95 -44.47 35.53
N GLY A 4 -43.46 -44.59 36.76
CA GLY A 4 -42.24 -43.92 37.22
C GLY A 4 -41.00 -44.63 36.67
N ALA A 5 -40.06 -43.87 36.11
CA ALA A 5 -38.86 -44.38 35.46
C ALA A 5 -37.62 -44.11 36.32
N LEU A 6 -36.83 -45.18 36.44
CA LEU A 6 -35.51 -45.34 37.02
C LEU A 6 -34.55 -44.14 36.82
N LEU A 7 -33.94 -43.69 37.92
CA LEU A 7 -32.61 -43.07 37.91
C LEU A 7 -31.55 -44.18 37.76
N ILE A 8 -30.77 -44.13 36.67
CA ILE A 8 -29.54 -44.90 36.50
C ILE A 8 -28.37 -43.94 36.69
N ALA A 9 -27.65 -44.10 37.80
CA ALA A 9 -26.39 -43.43 38.06
C ALA A 9 -25.26 -44.17 37.32
N PHE A 10 -24.72 -43.56 36.26
CA PHE A 10 -23.53 -44.03 35.58
C PHE A 10 -22.29 -43.42 36.25
N PHE A 11 -21.58 -44.22 37.05
CA PHE A 11 -20.23 -43.90 37.51
C PHE A 11 -19.26 -44.05 36.34
N LEU A 12 -18.90 -42.93 35.70
CA LEU A 12 -17.81 -42.87 34.72
C LEU A 12 -16.48 -42.69 35.46
N PHE A 13 -15.69 -43.76 35.47
CA PHE A 13 -14.32 -43.83 35.94
C PHE A 13 -13.43 -42.99 34.99
N PHE A 14 -13.14 -41.73 35.34
CA PHE A 14 -12.13 -40.92 34.67
C PHE A 14 -10.74 -41.40 35.09
N ALA A 15 -10.16 -42.33 34.34
CA ALA A 15 -8.72 -42.60 34.39
C ALA A 15 -8.00 -41.48 33.63
N SER A 16 -7.44 -40.51 34.36
CA SER A 16 -6.59 -39.46 33.83
C SER A 16 -5.27 -40.07 33.34
N VAL A 17 -5.16 -40.32 32.03
CA VAL A 17 -3.89 -40.62 31.37
C VAL A 17 -3.14 -39.30 31.18
N ASN A 18 -2.28 -38.96 32.14
CA ASN A 18 -1.28 -37.90 31.98
C ASN A 18 -0.20 -38.38 30.99
N SER A 19 -0.46 -38.25 29.70
CA SER A 19 0.61 -38.30 28.69
C SER A 19 1.21 -36.89 28.56
N SER A 20 2.17 -36.59 29.42
CA SER A 20 3.07 -35.46 29.24
C SER A 20 3.87 -35.65 27.95
N ILE A 21 3.49 -34.94 26.90
CA ILE A 21 4.31 -34.77 25.69
C ILE A 21 5.51 -33.93 26.11
N SER A 22 6.61 -34.60 26.48
CA SER A 22 7.89 -33.95 26.76
C SER A 22 8.43 -33.38 25.45
N LEU A 23 8.39 -32.06 25.27
CA LEU A 23 9.13 -31.35 24.24
C LEU A 23 10.60 -31.79 24.32
N ALA A 24 11.11 -32.38 23.24
CA ALA A 24 12.50 -32.86 23.20
C ALA A 24 13.45 -31.68 23.45
N ALA A 25 14.07 -31.67 24.63
CA ALA A 25 14.98 -30.62 25.04
C ALA A 25 16.18 -30.53 24.06
N VAL A 26 16.54 -29.30 23.71
CA VAL A 26 17.70 -28.99 22.86
C VAL A 26 18.96 -29.70 23.39
N PRO A 27 19.73 -30.42 22.56
CA PRO A 27 20.92 -31.15 22.99
C PRO A 27 21.99 -30.18 23.51
N LYS A 28 22.31 -30.30 24.81
CA LYS A 28 23.40 -29.57 25.47
C LYS A 28 24.40 -30.58 26.05
N PRO A 29 25.72 -30.30 26.04
CA PRO A 29 26.71 -31.18 26.66
C PRO A 29 26.32 -31.56 28.09
N GLY A 30 26.31 -32.86 28.40
CA GLY A 30 25.95 -33.37 29.72
C GLY A 30 24.44 -33.53 29.98
N ALA A 31 23.56 -33.06 29.08
CA ALA A 31 22.12 -33.29 29.21
C ALA A 31 21.75 -34.75 28.92
N VAL A 32 20.71 -35.26 29.57
CA VAL A 32 20.28 -36.66 29.46
C VAL A 32 19.80 -36.97 28.05
N CYS A 33 20.18 -38.13 27.54
CA CYS A 33 19.74 -38.65 26.24
C CYS A 33 19.20 -40.07 26.39
N THR A 34 18.36 -40.49 25.44
CA THR A 34 17.51 -41.67 25.58
C THR A 34 18.18 -42.97 25.12
N LYS A 35 19.20 -42.89 24.26
CA LYS A 35 19.83 -44.07 23.66
C LYS A 35 21.28 -43.83 23.26
N THR A 36 22.20 -44.67 23.74
CA THR A 36 23.63 -44.62 23.35
C THR A 36 23.78 -44.68 21.84
N GLY A 37 24.63 -43.83 21.28
CA GLY A 37 24.86 -43.74 19.83
C GLY A 37 23.83 -42.92 19.07
N LEU A 38 22.75 -42.44 19.70
CA LEU A 38 21.87 -41.45 19.09
C LEU A 38 22.69 -40.19 18.76
N THR A 39 22.54 -39.67 17.54
CA THR A 39 23.22 -38.45 17.11
C THR A 39 22.23 -37.39 16.69
N THR A 40 22.54 -36.12 16.97
CA THR A 40 21.74 -34.97 16.56
C THR A 40 22.66 -33.80 16.23
N THR A 41 22.22 -32.94 15.31
CA THR A 41 22.99 -31.76 14.88
C THR A 41 22.28 -30.51 15.38
N PHE A 42 23.00 -29.69 16.14
CA PHE A 42 22.49 -28.40 16.64
C PHE A 42 23.61 -27.36 16.57
N SER A 43 23.31 -26.18 16.01
CA SER A 43 24.27 -25.07 15.84
C SER A 43 25.62 -25.48 15.23
N GLY A 44 25.60 -26.25 14.12
CA GLY A 44 26.82 -26.65 13.39
C GLY A 44 27.70 -27.71 14.09
N LYS A 45 27.23 -28.28 15.20
CA LYS A 45 27.91 -29.36 15.94
C LYS A 45 27.06 -30.62 15.93
N LYS A 46 27.71 -31.77 15.73
CA LYS A 46 27.13 -33.10 15.88
C LYS A 46 27.33 -33.60 17.31
N PHE A 47 26.24 -33.78 18.05
CA PHE A 47 26.21 -34.37 19.38
C PHE A 47 25.96 -35.87 19.28
N THR A 48 26.66 -36.65 20.11
CA THR A 48 26.46 -38.11 20.23
C THR A 48 26.12 -38.44 21.68
N CYS A 49 25.07 -39.22 21.88
CA CYS A 49 24.68 -39.74 23.19
C CYS A 49 25.68 -40.81 23.63
N ILE A 50 26.39 -40.55 24.73
CA ILE A 50 27.44 -41.41 25.27
C ILE A 50 27.13 -41.82 26.71
N LYS A 51 27.73 -42.92 27.16
CA LYS A 51 27.66 -43.34 28.56
C LYS A 51 28.68 -42.56 29.39
N SER A 52 28.20 -41.85 30.40
CA SER A 52 29.03 -41.16 31.39
C SER A 52 28.63 -41.65 32.78
N GLY A 53 29.42 -42.56 33.35
CA GLY A 53 29.07 -43.29 34.57
C GLY A 53 27.83 -44.18 34.40
N LYS A 54 26.81 -44.00 35.26
CA LYS A 54 25.52 -44.72 35.20
C LYS A 54 24.46 -44.03 34.32
N LYS A 55 24.76 -42.88 33.71
CA LYS A 55 23.81 -42.08 32.91
C LYS A 55 24.20 -42.01 31.44
N LEU A 56 23.20 -41.80 30.58
CA LEU A 56 23.39 -41.47 29.16
C LEU A 56 23.28 -39.96 28.99
N VAL A 57 24.33 -39.36 28.43
CA VAL A 57 24.39 -37.90 28.23
C VAL A 57 24.94 -37.53 26.86
N TRP A 58 24.56 -36.36 26.35
CA TRP A 58 25.17 -35.81 25.15
C TRP A 58 26.63 -35.44 25.39
N ASN A 59 27.51 -35.81 24.45
CA ASN A 59 28.91 -35.39 24.46
C ASN A 59 29.07 -33.87 24.22
N LYS A 60 30.31 -33.37 24.15
CA LYS A 60 30.59 -31.94 23.96
C LYS A 60 30.21 -31.38 22.57
N GLY A 61 29.74 -32.21 21.65
CA GLY A 61 29.48 -31.86 20.25
C GLY A 61 30.78 -31.71 19.45
N VAL A 62 30.80 -32.24 18.24
CA VAL A 62 31.93 -32.12 17.30
C VAL A 62 31.54 -31.19 16.16
N LEU A 63 32.35 -30.17 15.87
CA LEU A 63 32.12 -29.27 14.73
C LEU A 63 32.09 -30.07 13.43
N ILE A 64 31.06 -29.86 12.63
CA ILE A 64 30.97 -30.46 11.30
C ILE A 64 31.88 -29.63 10.39
N LYS A 65 32.99 -30.20 9.92
CA LYS A 65 33.82 -29.56 8.88
C LYS A 65 33.01 -29.52 7.59
N THR A 66 32.62 -28.32 7.18
CA THR A 66 32.07 -28.06 5.85
C THR A 66 33.11 -28.47 4.80
N PRO A 67 32.79 -29.34 3.84
CA PRO A 67 33.75 -29.70 2.79
C PRO A 67 34.05 -28.48 1.92
N THR A 68 35.34 -28.17 1.77
CA THR A 68 35.85 -27.17 0.84
C THR A 68 35.56 -27.64 -0.59
N PRO A 69 34.95 -26.82 -1.47
CA PRO A 69 34.71 -27.22 -2.85
C PRO A 69 36.04 -27.46 -3.58
N THR A 70 36.18 -28.65 -4.17
CA THR A 70 37.31 -29.01 -5.03
C THR A 70 37.21 -28.24 -6.35
N PRO A 71 38.29 -27.59 -6.84
CA PRO A 71 38.27 -26.87 -8.10
C PRO A 71 38.04 -27.82 -9.28
N THR A 72 37.09 -27.49 -10.14
CA THR A 72 36.76 -28.19 -11.39
C THR A 72 37.84 -27.89 -12.45
N PRO A 73 38.38 -28.90 -13.18
CA PRO A 73 39.39 -28.67 -14.20
C PRO A 73 38.85 -27.89 -15.41
N THR A 74 39.63 -26.92 -15.86
CA THR A 74 39.40 -26.08 -17.03
C THR A 74 39.56 -26.89 -18.33
N PRO A 75 38.63 -26.82 -19.30
CA PRO A 75 38.79 -27.50 -20.58
C PRO A 75 39.83 -26.81 -21.48
N THR A 76 40.67 -27.64 -22.11
CA THR A 76 41.73 -27.29 -23.07
C THR A 76 41.13 -26.80 -24.40
N PRO A 77 41.68 -25.74 -25.03
CA PRO A 77 41.16 -25.23 -26.30
C PRO A 77 41.42 -26.18 -27.48
N THR A 78 40.39 -26.37 -28.30
CA THR A 78 40.41 -27.12 -29.57
C THR A 78 40.93 -26.21 -30.71
N PRO A 79 41.72 -26.72 -31.68
CA PRO A 79 42.27 -25.90 -32.76
C PRO A 79 41.20 -25.39 -33.73
N THR A 80 41.30 -24.11 -34.07
CA THR A 80 40.46 -23.36 -35.00
C THR A 80 40.76 -23.73 -36.46
N PRO A 81 39.77 -24.08 -37.30
CA PRO A 81 39.97 -24.24 -38.74
C PRO A 81 40.02 -22.89 -39.50
N THR A 82 40.81 -22.92 -40.56
CA THR A 82 41.21 -21.86 -41.51
C THR A 82 40.03 -21.20 -42.24
N PRO A 83 40.10 -19.88 -42.55
CA PRO A 83 38.99 -19.15 -43.19
C PRO A 83 38.73 -19.56 -44.65
N THR A 84 37.45 -19.69 -44.99
CA THR A 84 36.93 -19.83 -46.37
C THR A 84 36.60 -18.42 -46.92
N PRO A 85 36.83 -18.13 -48.21
CA PRO A 85 36.63 -16.80 -48.77
C PRO A 85 35.17 -16.33 -48.73
N THR A 86 35.00 -15.06 -48.38
CA THR A 86 33.73 -14.35 -48.22
C THR A 86 33.13 -13.93 -49.57
N PRO A 87 31.86 -14.27 -49.88
CA PRO A 87 31.14 -13.67 -51.00
C PRO A 87 30.66 -12.24 -50.70
N THR A 88 30.59 -11.46 -51.78
CA THR A 88 30.30 -10.04 -51.97
C THR A 88 29.05 -9.51 -51.23
N PRO A 89 29.04 -8.26 -50.72
CA PRO A 89 27.93 -7.69 -49.97
C PRO A 89 26.66 -7.48 -50.82
N THR A 90 25.56 -8.05 -50.32
CA THR A 90 24.18 -7.70 -50.68
C THR A 90 23.81 -6.34 -50.08
N PRO A 91 23.06 -5.46 -50.77
CA PRO A 91 22.69 -4.14 -50.27
C PRO A 91 21.94 -4.19 -48.94
N THR A 92 22.42 -3.40 -47.99
CA THR A 92 21.88 -3.25 -46.63
C THR A 92 20.46 -2.68 -46.64
N PRO A 93 19.47 -3.34 -46.02
CA PRO A 93 18.18 -2.72 -45.76
C PRO A 93 18.34 -1.57 -44.76
N THR A 94 17.62 -0.48 -45.06
CA THR A 94 17.50 0.74 -44.25
C THR A 94 17.27 0.43 -42.76
N PRO A 95 17.97 1.09 -41.82
CA PRO A 95 17.83 0.79 -40.39
C PRO A 95 16.39 1.03 -39.94
N THR A 96 15.75 -0.04 -39.47
CA THR A 96 14.57 0.02 -38.62
C THR A 96 14.92 0.84 -37.37
N PRO A 97 14.08 1.79 -36.92
CA PRO A 97 14.37 2.59 -35.74
C PRO A 97 14.67 1.68 -34.56
N THR A 98 15.86 1.85 -33.99
CA THR A 98 16.27 1.18 -32.76
C THR A 98 15.28 1.57 -31.66
N PRO A 99 14.60 0.61 -31.00
CA PRO A 99 13.78 0.94 -29.84
C PRO A 99 14.67 1.64 -28.83
N THR A 100 14.19 2.79 -28.34
CA THR A 100 14.82 3.52 -27.23
C THR A 100 15.11 2.52 -26.11
N PRO A 101 16.33 2.49 -25.53
CA PRO A 101 16.66 1.54 -24.48
C PRO A 101 15.64 1.68 -23.35
N THR A 102 14.89 0.61 -23.11
CA THR A 102 14.05 0.47 -21.92
C THR A 102 14.95 0.71 -20.70
N PRO A 103 14.57 1.60 -19.76
CA PRO A 103 15.38 1.85 -18.58
C PRO A 103 15.69 0.51 -17.90
N THR A 104 16.97 0.17 -17.81
CA THR A 104 17.41 -0.98 -17.03
C THR A 104 16.99 -0.70 -15.58
N PRO A 105 16.22 -1.58 -14.92
CA PRO A 105 15.86 -1.38 -13.53
C PRO A 105 17.17 -1.30 -12.74
N THR A 106 17.47 -0.12 -12.20
CA THR A 106 18.51 0.06 -11.20
C THR A 106 18.26 -0.98 -10.13
N SER A 107 19.23 -1.87 -9.89
CA SER A 107 19.12 -2.84 -8.81
C SER A 107 18.98 -2.06 -7.50
N THR A 108 17.75 -1.90 -7.03
CA THR A 108 17.48 -1.25 -5.76
C THR A 108 18.18 -2.12 -4.72
N ALA A 109 19.22 -1.59 -4.10
CA ALA A 109 19.92 -2.28 -3.01
C ALA A 109 18.87 -2.79 -2.02
N ALA A 110 18.97 -4.07 -1.63
CA ALA A 110 18.03 -4.67 -0.69
C ALA A 110 17.94 -3.78 0.56
N ILE A 111 16.74 -3.34 0.89
CA ILE A 111 16.53 -2.46 2.04
C ILE A 111 16.77 -3.27 3.30
N SER A 112 17.42 -2.68 4.30
CA SER A 112 17.60 -3.36 5.58
C SER A 112 16.24 -3.69 6.22
N PRO A 113 16.13 -4.79 6.98
CA PRO A 113 14.92 -5.09 7.74
C PRO A 113 14.48 -3.92 8.63
N PRO A 114 13.16 -3.78 8.87
CA PRO A 114 12.61 -2.87 9.86
C PRO A 114 13.24 -3.06 11.24
N VAL A 115 13.47 -1.96 11.94
CA VAL A 115 13.84 -1.96 13.36
C VAL A 115 12.57 -1.71 14.16
N LYS A 116 12.41 -2.44 15.27
CA LYS A 116 11.28 -2.26 16.19
C LYS A 116 11.33 -0.92 16.91
N GLY A 117 10.17 -0.37 17.17
CA GLY A 117 9.98 0.91 17.83
C GLY A 117 9.74 2.04 16.84
N ILE A 118 9.16 3.12 17.38
CA ILE A 118 8.90 4.35 16.66
C ILE A 118 9.78 5.47 17.19
N ARG A 119 10.33 6.30 16.30
CA ARG A 119 11.10 7.46 16.73
C ARG A 119 10.17 8.58 17.15
N VAL A 120 10.54 9.29 18.20
CA VAL A 120 9.87 10.55 18.52
C VAL A 120 10.29 11.60 17.49
N TYR A 121 9.32 12.24 16.86
CA TYR A 121 9.55 13.41 16.04
C TYR A 121 9.97 14.57 16.93
N THR A 122 11.17 15.10 16.69
CA THR A 122 11.74 16.20 17.47
C THR A 122 11.85 17.50 16.65
N GLY A 123 11.40 17.49 15.39
CA GLY A 123 11.27 18.70 14.59
C GLY A 123 10.12 19.59 15.11
N GLY A 124 10.06 20.83 14.63
CA GLY A 124 8.98 21.78 14.95
C GLY A 124 8.14 22.08 13.71
N SER A 125 7.28 23.12 13.80
CA SER A 125 6.57 23.69 12.66
C SER A 125 7.53 23.82 11.47
N GLY A 126 7.14 23.28 10.32
CA GLY A 126 7.85 23.52 9.08
C GLY A 126 8.11 25.01 8.88
N GLY A 127 9.30 25.34 8.39
CA GLY A 127 9.59 26.71 7.98
C GLY A 127 8.70 27.06 6.80
N THR A 128 8.08 28.25 6.83
CA THR A 128 7.18 28.81 5.82
C THR A 128 7.37 28.16 4.44
N ALA A 129 6.55 27.16 4.12
CA ALA A 129 6.50 26.51 2.82
C ALA A 129 7.86 26.35 2.15
N VAL A 130 8.59 25.28 2.49
CA VAL A 130 9.66 24.77 1.62
C VAL A 130 8.98 24.24 0.36
N GLY A 131 8.72 25.15 -0.58
CA GLY A 131 7.86 24.93 -1.74
C GLY A 131 6.86 26.04 -2.04
N ALA A 132 6.76 27.11 -1.23
CA ALA A 132 5.93 28.25 -1.61
C ALA A 132 6.47 28.84 -2.92
N GLU A 133 5.59 28.98 -3.91
CA GLU A 133 5.93 29.76 -5.09
C GLU A 133 6.14 31.21 -4.62
N ILE A 134 7.40 31.66 -4.69
CA ILE A 134 7.71 33.06 -4.47
C ILE A 134 7.15 33.80 -5.68
N SER A 135 6.20 34.70 -5.42
CA SER A 135 5.67 35.57 -6.45
C SER A 135 6.84 36.32 -7.09
N PHE A 136 6.92 36.29 -8.41
CA PHE A 136 8.06 36.85 -9.11
C PHE A 136 7.94 38.38 -9.18
N GLU A 137 9.07 39.04 -9.41
CA GLU A 137 9.07 40.49 -9.59
C GLU A 137 8.34 40.87 -10.86
N LEU A 138 7.48 41.89 -10.73
CA LEU A 138 6.57 42.27 -11.79
C LEU A 138 7.38 42.73 -13.01
N PRO A 139 7.23 42.07 -14.17
CA PRO A 139 7.99 42.41 -15.37
C PRO A 139 7.45 43.65 -16.09
N VAL A 140 6.41 44.27 -15.53
CA VAL A 140 5.68 45.40 -16.10
C VAL A 140 5.36 46.42 -15.01
N ALA A 141 5.28 47.70 -15.40
CA ALA A 141 4.76 48.73 -14.52
C ALA A 141 3.23 48.60 -14.42
N LEU A 142 2.71 48.59 -13.19
CA LEU A 142 1.28 48.54 -12.90
C LEU A 142 0.78 49.90 -12.39
N GLN A 143 -0.53 50.07 -12.44
CA GLN A 143 -1.24 51.17 -11.80
C GLN A 143 -0.91 51.24 -10.31
N ALA A 144 -0.79 52.44 -9.75
CA ALA A 144 -0.55 52.58 -8.33
C ALA A 144 -1.74 52.05 -7.52
N ALA A 145 -1.47 51.21 -6.53
CA ALA A 145 -2.49 50.70 -5.61
C ALA A 145 -3.09 51.87 -4.81
N PRO A 146 -4.43 51.96 -4.66
CA PRO A 146 -5.08 52.96 -3.83
C PRO A 146 -4.58 52.94 -2.38
N THR A 147 -4.62 54.09 -1.70
CA THR A 147 -4.27 54.20 -0.28
C THR A 147 -5.12 53.26 0.57
N GLY A 148 -4.49 52.50 1.47
CA GLY A 148 -5.17 51.53 2.34
C GLY A 148 -5.38 50.14 1.70
N THR A 149 -4.86 49.89 0.50
CA THR A 149 -4.90 48.56 -0.14
C THR A 149 -4.11 47.55 0.69
N ASN A 150 -4.76 46.45 1.08
CA ASN A 150 -4.10 45.32 1.74
C ASN A 150 -4.05 44.05 0.88
N VAL A 151 -4.74 44.02 -0.27
CA VAL A 151 -4.64 42.95 -1.27
C VAL A 151 -4.05 43.51 -2.55
N LYS A 152 -2.92 42.96 -3.00
CA LYS A 152 -2.27 43.30 -4.27
C LYS A 152 -2.01 42.03 -5.08
N LEU A 153 -2.72 41.87 -6.19
CA LEU A 153 -2.53 40.74 -7.09
C LEU A 153 -2.15 41.20 -8.49
N TRP A 154 -1.41 40.36 -9.20
CA TRP A 154 -1.24 40.47 -10.64
C TRP A 154 -1.58 39.13 -11.31
N ILE A 155 -2.56 39.16 -12.22
CA ILE A 155 -3.07 37.94 -12.86
C ILE A 155 -2.33 37.73 -14.18
N TYR A 156 -1.31 36.87 -14.16
CA TYR A 156 -0.42 36.64 -15.29
C TYR A 156 -0.89 35.48 -16.18
N ASN A 157 -0.43 35.46 -17.42
CA ASN A 157 -0.71 34.39 -18.38
C ASN A 157 0.17 33.15 -18.07
N PRO A 158 -0.40 31.97 -17.82
CA PRO A 158 0.38 30.79 -17.43
C PRO A 158 1.38 30.31 -18.52
N LYS A 159 1.17 30.67 -19.80
CA LYS A 159 2.12 30.35 -20.90
C LYS A 159 3.29 31.34 -20.98
N ASP A 160 3.12 32.54 -20.45
CA ASP A 160 4.12 33.61 -20.49
C ASP A 160 3.95 34.51 -19.26
N LYS A 161 4.84 34.33 -18.29
CA LYS A 161 4.86 35.09 -17.03
C LYS A 161 5.06 36.60 -17.22
N LYS A 162 5.39 37.08 -18.43
CA LYS A 162 5.57 38.52 -18.74
C LYS A 162 4.29 39.23 -19.15
N SER A 163 3.23 38.51 -19.49
CA SER A 163 1.96 39.09 -19.96
C SER A 163 0.82 38.82 -18.98
N LYS A 164 -0.18 39.72 -18.96
CA LYS A 164 -1.41 39.53 -18.20
C LYS A 164 -2.28 38.43 -18.83
N ALA A 165 -3.03 37.69 -18.02
CA ALA A 165 -4.00 36.70 -18.53
C ALA A 165 -5.18 37.36 -19.25
N GLY A 166 -5.50 38.62 -18.92
CA GLY A 166 -6.67 39.33 -19.42
C GLY A 166 -7.97 39.01 -18.66
N SER A 167 -7.86 38.41 -17.47
CA SER A 167 -9.03 38.10 -16.62
C SER A 167 -9.85 39.37 -16.36
N PRO A 168 -11.19 39.35 -16.48
CA PRO A 168 -12.03 40.52 -16.23
C PRO A 168 -12.13 40.86 -14.74
N GLY A 169 -11.74 39.94 -13.84
CA GLY A 169 -11.84 40.13 -12.41
C GLY A 169 -11.85 38.82 -11.64
N VAL A 170 -12.22 38.93 -10.38
CA VAL A 170 -12.12 37.85 -9.39
C VAL A 170 -13.41 37.79 -8.58
N TYR A 171 -13.85 36.60 -8.25
CA TYR A 171 -14.87 36.40 -7.24
C TYR A 171 -14.20 36.13 -5.89
N LEU A 172 -14.69 36.81 -4.86
CA LEU A 172 -14.20 36.69 -3.49
C LEU A 172 -15.37 36.34 -2.57
N GLN A 173 -15.17 35.33 -1.73
CA GLN A 173 -16.11 34.92 -0.70
C GLN A 173 -15.39 34.82 0.63
N ILE A 174 -15.80 35.61 1.61
CA ILE A 174 -15.40 35.38 3.01
C ILE A 174 -16.11 34.13 3.54
N SER A 175 -15.44 33.34 4.36
CA SER A 175 -16.01 32.10 4.92
C SER A 175 -17.40 32.32 5.51
N GLY A 176 -18.41 31.59 5.00
CA GLY A 176 -19.81 31.70 5.40
C GLY A 176 -20.59 32.89 4.86
N GLY A 177 -19.99 33.72 4.00
CA GLY A 177 -20.62 34.88 3.36
C GLY A 177 -20.98 34.65 1.88
N GLU A 178 -21.49 35.71 1.23
CA GLU A 178 -21.84 35.71 -0.20
C GLU A 178 -20.62 35.96 -1.10
N TRP A 179 -20.67 35.45 -2.33
CA TRP A 179 -19.69 35.76 -3.37
C TRP A 179 -19.86 37.20 -3.87
N LYS A 180 -18.75 37.92 -3.95
CA LYS A 180 -18.70 39.28 -4.51
C LYS A 180 -17.71 39.32 -5.67
N PHE A 181 -18.14 39.88 -6.80
CA PHE A 181 -17.28 40.12 -7.95
C PHE A 181 -16.51 41.42 -7.75
N TYR A 182 -15.22 41.39 -8.08
CA TYR A 182 -14.41 42.58 -8.14
C TYR A 182 -13.66 42.65 -9.47
N PRO A 183 -13.72 43.78 -10.20
CA PRO A 183 -13.09 43.90 -11.51
C PRO A 183 -11.57 43.97 -11.39
N ALA A 184 -10.88 43.39 -12.37
CA ALA A 184 -9.45 43.63 -12.55
C ALA A 184 -9.21 44.98 -13.23
N ASN A 185 -8.07 45.60 -12.94
CA ASN A 185 -7.62 46.79 -13.65
C ASN A 185 -7.21 46.44 -15.08
N THR A 186 -7.16 47.45 -15.94
CA THR A 186 -6.83 47.27 -17.36
C THR A 186 -5.42 46.70 -17.58
N ASP A 187 -4.50 46.83 -16.63
CA ASP A 187 -3.14 46.27 -16.65
C ASP A 187 -3.05 44.82 -16.11
N GLY A 188 -4.17 44.24 -15.69
CA GLY A 188 -4.24 42.90 -15.09
C GLY A 188 -3.92 42.85 -13.60
N SER A 189 -3.70 44.00 -12.97
CA SER A 189 -3.61 44.10 -11.51
C SER A 189 -4.99 44.03 -10.85
N PHE A 190 -5.01 43.63 -9.59
CA PHE A 190 -6.20 43.64 -8.76
C PHE A 190 -5.86 44.18 -7.38
N TYR A 191 -6.65 45.15 -6.92
CA TYR A 191 -6.50 45.78 -5.61
C TYR A 191 -7.80 45.66 -4.82
N ALA A 192 -7.68 45.30 -3.55
CA ALA A 192 -8.79 45.36 -2.62
C ALA A 192 -8.32 45.79 -1.23
N ASN A 193 -9.28 46.30 -0.47
CA ASN A 193 -9.15 46.50 0.96
C ASN A 193 -10.16 45.59 1.67
N LEU A 194 -9.69 44.44 2.16
CA LEU A 194 -10.52 43.40 2.75
C LEU A 194 -10.37 43.41 4.27
N VAL A 195 -11.45 43.07 4.99
CA VAL A 195 -11.41 42.90 6.44
C VAL A 195 -10.71 41.60 6.83
N SER A 196 -10.24 41.49 8.07
CA SER A 196 -9.63 40.25 8.59
C SER A 196 -10.57 39.05 8.46
N GLY A 197 -10.06 37.92 8.01
CA GLY A 197 -10.83 36.69 7.80
C GLY A 197 -10.26 35.78 6.71
N SER A 198 -10.87 34.60 6.56
CA SER A 198 -10.50 33.62 5.53
C SER A 198 -11.38 33.78 4.30
N TYR A 199 -10.75 33.76 3.12
CA TYR A 199 -11.40 33.99 1.84
C TYR A 199 -11.10 32.87 0.84
N LEU A 200 -12.10 32.55 0.01
CA LEU A 200 -11.90 31.89 -1.26
C LEU A 200 -11.81 32.94 -2.36
N PHE A 201 -10.78 32.83 -3.18
CA PHE A 201 -10.50 33.70 -4.31
C PHE A 201 -10.59 32.89 -5.60
N ASP A 202 -11.52 33.22 -6.48
CA ASP A 202 -11.81 32.50 -7.72
C ASP A 202 -11.56 33.42 -8.92
N ILE A 203 -10.56 33.10 -9.72
CA ILE A 203 -10.17 33.92 -10.88
C ILE A 203 -11.15 33.65 -12.02
N VAL A 204 -11.77 34.71 -12.53
CA VAL A 204 -12.62 34.61 -13.72
C VAL A 204 -11.75 34.32 -14.93
N GLU A 205 -12.05 33.24 -15.65
CA GLU A 205 -11.32 32.86 -16.84
C GLU A 205 -11.51 33.89 -17.97
N PRO A 206 -10.43 34.41 -18.58
CA PRO A 206 -10.53 35.37 -19.68
C PRO A 206 -11.02 34.72 -20.98
N ASN A 207 -10.75 33.42 -21.13
CA ASN A 207 -11.22 32.61 -22.25
C ASN A 207 -11.37 31.14 -21.79
N PRO A 208 -12.60 30.61 -21.64
CA PRO A 208 -12.84 29.26 -21.13
C PRO A 208 -12.36 28.14 -22.07
N THR A 209 -12.03 28.45 -23.33
CA THR A 209 -11.45 27.46 -24.27
C THR A 209 -9.93 27.32 -24.11
N GLN A 210 -9.27 28.36 -23.58
CA GLN A 210 -7.82 28.44 -23.45
C GLN A 210 -7.36 28.28 -22.00
N TYR A 211 -8.24 28.53 -21.05
CA TYR A 211 -7.94 28.59 -19.63
C TYR A 211 -9.06 27.93 -18.82
N VAL A 212 -8.69 27.37 -17.68
CA VAL A 212 -9.60 26.83 -16.68
C VAL A 212 -9.53 27.74 -15.45
N ARG A 213 -10.70 28.02 -14.85
CA ARG A 213 -10.76 28.76 -13.58
C ARG A 213 -9.86 28.12 -12.53
N LYS A 214 -9.20 28.97 -11.76
CA LYS A 214 -8.34 28.57 -10.66
C LYS A 214 -8.77 29.28 -9.38
N ARG A 215 -8.85 28.51 -8.30
CA ARG A 215 -9.22 29.01 -6.97
C ARG A 215 -8.01 28.97 -6.05
N TYR A 216 -7.90 30.01 -5.23
CA TYR A 216 -6.90 30.16 -4.20
C TYR A 216 -7.58 30.30 -2.85
N THR A 217 -6.96 29.76 -1.82
CA THR A 217 -7.35 29.97 -0.42
C THR A 217 -6.46 31.05 0.16
N THR A 218 -7.06 32.08 0.74
CA THR A 218 -6.34 33.27 1.20
C THR A 218 -6.82 33.71 2.58
N THR A 219 -5.97 34.40 3.33
CA THR A 219 -6.30 34.92 4.66
C THR A 219 -5.88 36.38 4.77
N ILE A 220 -6.70 37.19 5.45
CA ILE A 220 -6.33 38.53 5.91
C ILE A 220 -6.13 38.46 7.43
N GLY A 221 -4.91 38.68 7.89
CA GLY A 221 -4.57 38.72 9.31
C GLY A 221 -5.24 39.89 10.05
N SER A 222 -5.22 39.84 11.38
CA SER A 222 -5.74 40.93 12.24
C SER A 222 -4.98 42.26 12.05
N SER A 223 -3.72 42.19 11.63
CA SER A 223 -2.86 43.30 11.22
C SER A 223 -3.15 43.81 9.79
N GLY A 224 -4.05 43.15 9.06
CA GLY A 224 -4.38 43.47 7.66
C GLY A 224 -3.50 42.74 6.64
N ASP A 225 -2.56 41.89 7.06
CA ASP A 225 -1.65 41.20 6.15
C ASP A 225 -2.37 40.15 5.30
N PHE A 226 -2.27 40.27 3.98
CA PHE A 226 -2.82 39.30 3.03
C PHE A 226 -1.85 38.15 2.75
N SER A 227 -2.34 36.92 2.83
CA SER A 227 -1.60 35.71 2.51
C SER A 227 -2.39 34.80 1.58
N ILE A 228 -1.68 34.10 0.70
CA ILE A 228 -2.22 33.03 -0.14
C ILE A 228 -1.54 31.73 0.29
N SER A 229 -2.34 30.69 0.54
CA SER A 229 -1.82 29.37 0.92
C SER A 229 -0.81 28.87 -0.12
N GLY A 230 0.39 28.49 0.32
CA GLY A 230 1.47 27.99 -0.56
C GLY A 230 2.18 29.05 -1.42
N MET A 231 2.02 30.35 -1.14
CA MET A 231 2.71 31.41 -1.88
C MET A 231 3.28 32.49 -0.97
N ARG A 232 4.33 33.17 -1.44
CA ARG A 232 4.85 34.39 -0.81
C ARG A 232 4.71 35.58 -1.75
N ALA A 233 4.44 36.75 -1.20
CA ALA A 233 4.47 37.99 -1.96
C ALA A 233 5.90 38.31 -2.42
N ASN A 234 6.01 39.05 -3.51
CA ASN A 234 7.29 39.59 -3.98
C ASN A 234 7.74 40.79 -3.11
N THR A 235 8.88 41.39 -3.43
CA THR A 235 9.47 42.48 -2.62
C THR A 235 8.61 43.75 -2.55
N THR A 236 7.66 43.91 -3.46
CA THR A 236 6.73 45.05 -3.50
C THR A 236 5.35 44.73 -2.89
N GLY A 237 5.20 43.52 -2.33
CA GLY A 237 3.99 43.07 -1.66
C GLY A 237 2.90 42.53 -2.60
N PHE A 238 3.24 42.19 -3.85
CA PHE A 238 2.30 41.57 -4.79
C PHE A 238 2.35 40.05 -4.73
N PHE A 239 1.17 39.43 -4.86
CA PHE A 239 1.07 38.02 -5.23
C PHE A 239 0.82 37.89 -6.74
N THR A 240 1.63 37.07 -7.41
CA THR A 240 1.48 36.79 -8.85
C THR A 240 0.67 35.50 -9.02
N VAL A 241 -0.61 35.63 -9.37
CA VAL A 241 -1.56 34.51 -9.49
C VAL A 241 -1.93 34.27 -10.96
N THR A 242 -2.47 33.09 -11.29
CA THR A 242 -2.75 32.70 -12.68
C THR A 242 -4.03 31.88 -12.77
N VAL A 243 -4.58 31.75 -13.96
CA VAL A 243 -5.52 30.69 -14.34
C VAL A 243 -4.76 29.41 -14.67
N ASP A 244 -5.45 28.27 -14.71
CA ASP A 244 -4.86 27.02 -15.18
C ASP A 244 -4.98 26.90 -16.70
N LEU A 245 -4.04 26.18 -17.32
CA LEU A 245 -4.21 25.75 -18.70
C LEU A 245 -5.04 24.47 -18.73
N PRO A 246 -5.88 24.26 -19.77
CA PRO A 246 -6.41 22.95 -20.09
C PRO A 246 -5.21 21.99 -20.13
N GLN A 247 -5.21 20.95 -19.30
CA GLN A 247 -4.09 20.03 -19.24
C GLN A 247 -3.87 19.45 -20.64
N SER A 248 -2.71 19.75 -21.24
CA SER A 248 -2.21 19.00 -22.37
C SER A 248 -1.97 17.59 -21.87
N THR A 249 -2.77 16.63 -22.32
CA THR A 249 -2.61 15.21 -22.06
C THR A 249 -1.35 14.67 -22.77
N SER A 250 -0.16 15.18 -22.46
CA SER A 250 1.07 14.43 -22.68
C SER A 250 1.22 13.46 -21.51
N VAL A 251 0.31 12.49 -21.45
CA VAL A 251 0.44 11.33 -20.58
C VAL A 251 1.65 10.58 -21.12
N ASN A 252 2.67 10.34 -20.28
CA ASN A 252 3.53 9.19 -20.50
C ASN A 252 2.61 7.96 -20.46
N LYS A 253 2.01 7.64 -21.61
CA LYS A 253 1.01 6.59 -21.74
C LYS A 253 1.69 5.32 -21.26
N PHE A 254 1.15 4.71 -20.20
CA PHE A 254 1.65 3.43 -19.73
C PHE A 254 1.74 2.46 -20.91
N VAL A 255 2.90 1.82 -21.07
CA VAL A 255 3.15 0.82 -22.10
C VAL A 255 3.27 -0.52 -21.40
N PRO A 256 2.30 -1.43 -21.59
CA PRO A 256 2.38 -2.79 -21.07
C PRO A 256 3.67 -3.47 -21.54
N THR A 257 4.43 -4.06 -20.61
CA THR A 257 5.60 -4.90 -20.93
C THR A 257 5.20 -6.34 -21.26
N THR A 258 4.00 -6.75 -20.81
CA THR A 258 3.40 -8.04 -21.14
C THR A 258 1.93 -7.87 -21.51
N GLN A 259 1.37 -8.84 -22.23
CA GLN A 259 -0.05 -8.84 -22.60
C GLN A 259 -1.01 -8.98 -21.39
N CYS A 260 -0.51 -9.39 -20.22
CA CYS A 260 -1.30 -9.56 -19.01
C CYS A 260 -1.43 -8.27 -18.20
N GLN A 261 -0.58 -7.26 -18.46
CA GLN A 261 -0.72 -5.94 -17.85
C GLN A 261 -1.87 -5.17 -18.49
N LEU A 262 -3.09 -5.57 -18.14
CA LEU A 262 -4.31 -4.92 -18.60
C LEU A 262 -4.45 -3.54 -17.95
N LEU A 263 -5.01 -2.60 -18.72
CA LEU A 263 -5.26 -1.25 -18.23
C LEU A 263 -6.39 -1.26 -17.19
N ASP A 264 -6.22 -0.45 -16.15
CA ASP A 264 -7.33 -0.11 -15.27
C ASP A 264 -8.47 0.54 -16.07
N GLN A 265 -9.68 0.05 -15.86
CA GLN A 265 -10.89 0.50 -16.55
C GLN A 265 -12.00 0.86 -15.56
N THR A 266 -11.65 1.06 -14.28
CA THR A 266 -12.60 1.38 -13.22
C THR A 266 -12.99 2.86 -13.21
N ASN A 267 -12.21 3.69 -13.91
CA ASN A 267 -12.25 5.16 -13.86
C ASN A 267 -11.99 5.75 -12.46
N ASN A 268 -11.47 4.94 -11.53
CA ASN A 268 -11.02 5.43 -10.24
C ASN A 268 -9.65 6.12 -10.43
N LEU A 269 -9.51 7.34 -9.92
CA LEU A 269 -8.27 8.11 -10.05
C LEU A 269 -7.33 7.95 -8.85
N GLN A 270 -7.83 7.38 -7.76
CA GLN A 270 -7.13 7.28 -6.48
C GLN A 270 -6.63 5.87 -6.21
N MET A 271 -7.27 4.87 -6.79
CA MET A 271 -6.95 3.45 -6.61
C MET A 271 -7.12 2.70 -7.94
N GLU A 272 -6.63 1.48 -7.98
CA GLU A 272 -6.52 0.69 -9.20
C GLU A 272 -6.79 -0.81 -8.98
N VAL A 273 -7.25 -1.45 -10.05
CA VAL A 273 -7.31 -2.91 -10.25
C VAL A 273 -6.32 -3.34 -11.32
N GLY A 274 -6.11 -2.49 -12.33
CA GLY A 274 -5.19 -2.71 -13.45
C GLY A 274 -4.08 -1.67 -13.53
N PHE A 275 -3.27 -1.75 -14.57
CA PHE A 275 -2.13 -0.86 -14.76
C PHE A 275 -2.52 0.47 -15.43
N PRO A 276 -1.73 1.55 -15.25
CA PRO A 276 -0.66 1.68 -14.26
C PRO A 276 -1.22 1.87 -12.85
N LYS A 277 -0.37 1.62 -11.83
CA LYS A 277 -0.59 2.06 -10.45
C LYS A 277 -1.07 3.51 -10.39
N ALA A 278 -2.06 3.82 -9.55
CA ALA A 278 -2.65 5.16 -9.51
C ALA A 278 -1.61 6.22 -9.11
N PRO A 279 -1.64 7.39 -9.77
CA PRO A 279 -0.73 8.49 -9.46
C PRO A 279 -1.00 9.08 -8.07
N GLY A 280 0.03 9.64 -7.44
CA GLY A 280 -0.09 10.30 -6.12
C GLY A 280 -0.20 9.38 -4.91
N ARG A 281 -0.21 8.06 -5.13
CA ARG A 281 -0.12 7.01 -4.08
C ARG A 281 1.30 6.81 -3.56
N LEU A 282 1.44 6.07 -2.47
CA LEU A 282 2.72 5.70 -1.88
C LEU A 282 3.64 5.00 -2.88
N ARG A 283 4.94 5.30 -2.81
CA ARG A 283 5.94 4.65 -3.65
C ARG A 283 6.06 3.16 -3.32
N SER A 284 6.12 2.33 -4.35
CA SER A 284 6.25 0.87 -4.20
C SER A 284 7.65 0.38 -3.82
N PHE A 285 8.64 1.28 -3.70
CA PHE A 285 10.02 0.92 -3.42
C PHE A 285 10.65 1.97 -2.50
N GLY A 286 11.64 1.56 -1.71
CA GLY A 286 12.39 2.45 -0.83
C GLY A 286 11.83 2.53 0.58
N ILE A 287 12.30 3.52 1.31
CA ILE A 287 11.85 3.83 2.66
C ILE A 287 10.66 4.77 2.53
N ILE A 288 9.51 4.53 3.17
CA ILE A 288 8.37 5.46 3.23
C ILE A 288 8.44 6.21 4.57
N ARG A 289 8.56 7.53 4.54
CA ARG A 289 8.62 8.37 5.74
C ARG A 289 7.20 8.58 6.25
N ALA A 290 6.91 8.11 7.45
CA ALA A 290 5.56 8.09 7.99
C ALA A 290 5.49 8.91 9.29
N LEU A 291 4.53 9.82 9.37
CA LEU A 291 4.24 10.56 10.58
C LEU A 291 3.00 10.00 11.26
N ILE A 292 3.05 9.83 12.56
CA ILE A 292 1.89 9.63 13.42
C ILE A 292 1.59 10.93 14.15
N ILE A 293 0.37 11.42 13.94
CA ILE A 293 -0.24 12.48 14.75
C ILE A 293 -1.14 11.76 15.76
N PRO A 294 -0.69 11.58 17.02
CA PRO A 294 -1.51 11.03 18.07
C PRO A 294 -2.51 12.11 18.52
N VAL A 295 -3.80 11.90 18.34
CA VAL A 295 -4.83 12.90 18.66
C VAL A 295 -5.66 12.44 19.84
N ASP A 296 -5.99 13.35 20.76
CA ASP A 296 -6.95 13.10 21.83
C ASP A 296 -7.93 14.27 21.99
N PHE A 297 -8.89 14.13 22.90
CA PHE A 297 -10.01 15.06 23.05
C PHE A 297 -10.22 15.46 24.51
N ALA A 298 -10.97 16.54 24.74
CA ALA A 298 -11.35 16.93 26.10
C ALA A 298 -12.19 15.86 26.81
N ASP A 299 -13.04 15.15 26.06
CA ASP A 299 -13.92 14.09 26.54
C ASP A 299 -13.28 12.69 26.49
N VAL A 300 -12.17 12.52 25.76
CA VAL A 300 -11.44 11.25 25.64
C VAL A 300 -9.94 11.55 25.64
N VAL A 301 -9.31 11.43 26.81
CA VAL A 301 -7.90 11.78 27.01
C VAL A 301 -7.01 10.56 26.80
N GLY A 302 -5.91 10.74 26.07
CA GLY A 302 -4.89 9.70 25.90
C GLY A 302 -4.14 9.42 27.20
N GLN A 303 -4.08 8.16 27.62
CA GLN A 303 -3.54 7.79 28.94
C GLN A 303 -2.08 7.36 28.95
N ARG A 304 -1.48 7.15 27.77
CA ARG A 304 -0.15 6.56 27.59
C ARG A 304 0.70 7.40 26.65
N ALA A 305 2.02 7.21 26.71
CA ALA A 305 2.92 7.90 25.78
C ALA A 305 2.64 7.44 24.34
N PRO A 306 2.45 8.34 23.37
CA PRO A 306 2.14 7.98 21.98
C PRO A 306 3.09 6.94 21.37
N ALA A 307 4.39 7.05 21.63
CA ALA A 307 5.37 6.09 21.13
C ALA A 307 5.12 4.67 21.65
N GLU A 308 4.79 4.52 22.93
CA GLU A 308 4.42 3.22 23.52
C GLU A 308 3.09 2.72 22.94
N GLU A 309 2.12 3.62 22.80
CA GLU A 309 0.76 3.31 22.35
C GLU A 309 0.73 2.70 20.94
N PHE A 310 1.50 3.29 20.01
CA PHE A 310 1.41 2.97 18.58
C PHE A 310 2.53 2.06 18.06
N THR A 311 3.55 1.75 18.87
CA THR A 311 4.62 0.81 18.47
C THR A 311 4.08 -0.55 18.01
N PRO A 312 3.12 -1.21 18.72
CA PRO A 312 2.62 -2.52 18.28
C PRO A 312 1.98 -2.52 16.89
N MET A 313 1.27 -1.44 16.52
CA MET A 313 0.64 -1.31 15.20
C MET A 313 1.71 -1.11 14.11
N THR A 314 2.64 -0.21 14.37
CA THR A 314 3.64 0.26 13.39
C THR A 314 4.71 -0.80 13.13
N ASP A 315 5.19 -1.49 14.16
CA ASP A 315 6.15 -2.59 14.02
C ASP A 315 5.60 -3.71 13.13
N GLY A 316 4.39 -4.16 13.42
CA GLY A 316 3.78 -5.25 12.65
C GLY A 316 3.44 -4.82 11.23
N MET A 317 3.01 -3.57 11.00
CA MET A 317 2.77 -3.07 9.65
C MET A 317 4.06 -2.95 8.84
N ASN A 318 5.13 -2.48 9.48
CA ASN A 318 6.44 -2.39 8.84
C ASN A 318 6.95 -3.77 8.42
N GLU A 319 6.83 -4.76 9.30
CA GLU A 319 7.19 -6.14 9.00
C GLU A 319 6.31 -6.73 7.89
N PHE A 320 5.00 -6.46 7.91
CA PHE A 320 4.06 -6.91 6.90
C PHE A 320 4.48 -6.43 5.50
N TYR A 321 4.57 -5.12 5.28
CA TYR A 321 4.90 -4.58 3.96
C TYR A 321 6.33 -4.87 3.52
N TYR A 322 7.26 -5.00 4.46
CA TYR A 322 8.62 -5.45 4.14
C TYR A 322 8.62 -6.87 3.57
N LYS A 323 7.85 -7.80 4.15
CA LYS A 323 7.69 -9.16 3.62
C LYS A 323 6.91 -9.20 2.31
N MET A 324 5.74 -8.54 2.23
CA MET A 324 4.88 -8.56 1.04
C MET A 324 5.58 -7.99 -0.20
N SER A 325 6.42 -6.97 0.00
CA SER A 325 7.19 -6.36 -1.09
C SER A 325 8.43 -7.14 -1.52
N GLY A 326 8.78 -8.22 -0.81
CA GLY A 326 10.03 -8.94 -1.01
C GLY A 326 11.26 -8.09 -0.67
N ASN A 327 11.23 -7.42 0.49
CA ASN A 327 12.28 -6.54 1.02
C ASN A 327 12.49 -5.24 0.23
N LYS A 328 11.47 -4.78 -0.50
CA LYS A 328 11.57 -3.61 -1.39
C LYS A 328 10.99 -2.33 -0.79
N VAL A 329 10.16 -2.45 0.24
CA VAL A 329 9.56 -1.32 0.97
C VAL A 329 9.78 -1.50 2.45
N LYS A 330 10.10 -0.41 3.15
CA LYS A 330 9.91 -0.33 4.60
C LYS A 330 9.35 1.03 4.96
N PHE A 331 8.78 1.13 6.14
CA PHE A 331 8.34 2.38 6.73
C PHE A 331 9.37 2.90 7.73
N ASP A 332 9.46 4.21 7.80
CA ASP A 332 10.25 4.95 8.76
C ASP A 332 9.32 5.84 9.58
N TYR A 333 8.80 5.28 10.66
CA TYR A 333 7.81 5.97 11.48
C TYR A 333 8.45 6.96 12.43
N GLN A 334 7.80 8.12 12.53
CA GLN A 334 7.98 9.08 13.59
C GLN A 334 6.63 9.43 14.20
N VAL A 335 6.60 9.71 15.50
CA VAL A 335 5.39 10.10 16.23
C VAL A 335 5.63 11.39 17.00
N LEU A 336 4.63 12.27 17.04
CA LEU A 336 4.71 13.40 17.95
C LEU A 336 4.83 12.92 19.40
N LYS A 337 5.67 13.60 20.16
CA LYS A 337 5.97 13.21 21.55
C LYS A 337 4.71 13.18 22.42
N ASP A 338 3.89 14.22 22.27
CA ASP A 338 2.72 14.47 23.09
C ASP A 338 1.44 14.35 22.25
N TRP A 339 0.32 14.06 22.91
CA TRP A 339 -0.99 14.04 22.27
C TRP A 339 -1.36 15.43 21.75
N VAL A 340 -1.81 15.48 20.50
CA VAL A 340 -2.39 16.66 19.88
C VAL A 340 -3.84 16.76 20.32
N ARG A 341 -4.13 17.69 21.23
CA ARG A 341 -5.48 17.94 21.72
C ARG A 341 -6.33 18.58 20.64
N MET A 342 -7.28 17.82 20.10
CA MET A 342 -8.25 18.32 19.14
C MET A 342 -9.16 19.39 19.79
N PRO A 343 -9.47 20.50 19.11
CA PRO A 343 -10.24 21.62 19.69
C PRO A 343 -11.76 21.38 19.69
N VAL A 344 -12.20 20.12 19.54
CA VAL A 344 -13.60 19.70 19.47
C VAL A 344 -13.79 18.42 20.31
N SER A 345 -15.04 18.02 20.56
CA SER A 345 -15.32 16.70 21.17
C SER A 345 -15.07 15.57 20.19
N SER A 346 -14.81 14.37 20.72
CA SER A 346 -14.62 13.15 19.91
C SER A 346 -15.80 12.84 18.96
N THR A 347 -17.00 13.30 19.31
CA THR A 347 -18.26 13.11 18.56
C THR A 347 -18.50 14.12 17.44
N PHE A 348 -17.71 15.21 17.35
CA PHE A 348 -18.01 16.36 16.50
C PHE A 348 -18.16 16.01 15.00
N HIS A 349 -17.29 15.15 14.49
CA HIS A 349 -17.30 14.72 13.08
C HIS A 349 -18.23 13.54 12.80
N LYS A 350 -19.03 13.09 13.79
CA LYS A 350 -20.06 12.04 13.64
C LYS A 350 -19.52 10.70 13.10
N LEU A 351 -18.28 10.35 13.46
CA LEU A 351 -17.64 9.09 13.04
C LEU A 351 -18.07 7.88 13.89
N GLY A 352 -19.00 8.03 14.84
CA GLY A 352 -19.53 6.96 15.69
C GLY A 352 -20.46 5.99 14.96
N THR A 353 -20.80 6.24 13.69
CA THR A 353 -21.62 5.36 12.86
C THR A 353 -21.03 5.28 11.45
N TRP A 354 -20.83 4.05 10.96
CA TRP A 354 -20.20 3.79 9.67
C TRP A 354 -20.87 4.55 8.52
N GLY A 355 -20.07 5.27 7.73
CA GLY A 355 -20.53 6.01 6.55
C GLY A 355 -21.37 7.25 6.83
N GLN A 356 -21.54 7.68 8.08
CA GLN A 356 -22.36 8.86 8.46
C GLN A 356 -21.53 10.08 8.90
N GLY A 357 -20.20 9.94 8.97
CA GLY A 357 -19.30 10.97 9.50
C GLY A 357 -18.50 11.67 8.42
N ASP A 358 -17.79 12.73 8.82
CA ASP A 358 -16.94 13.54 7.94
C ASP A 358 -15.45 13.30 8.26
N ALA A 359 -14.90 12.24 7.66
CA ALA A 359 -13.50 11.87 7.81
C ALA A 359 -12.54 12.93 7.23
N TYR A 360 -12.95 13.62 6.16
CA TYR A 360 -12.11 14.64 5.53
C TYR A 360 -11.94 15.86 6.43
N ALA A 361 -13.03 16.36 7.01
CA ALA A 361 -12.97 17.46 7.97
C ALA A 361 -12.18 17.07 9.22
N TYR A 362 -12.28 15.80 9.66
CA TYR A 362 -11.48 15.28 10.78
C TYR A 362 -9.98 15.32 10.48
N TRP A 363 -9.55 14.76 9.33
CA TRP A 363 -8.15 14.81 8.92
C TRP A 363 -7.63 16.24 8.81
N LYS A 364 -8.40 17.10 8.14
CA LYS A 364 -8.03 18.50 7.96
C LYS A 364 -7.83 19.19 9.31
N LEU A 365 -8.76 19.01 10.25
CA LEU A 365 -8.64 19.59 11.58
C LEU A 365 -7.42 19.06 12.34
N ALA A 366 -7.16 17.75 12.27
CA ALA A 366 -6.01 17.14 12.94
C ALA A 366 -4.68 17.65 12.37
N VAL A 367 -4.59 17.77 11.05
CA VAL A 367 -3.44 18.36 10.36
C VAL A 367 -3.26 19.83 10.75
N GLU A 368 -4.32 20.64 10.68
CA GLU A 368 -4.26 22.07 11.07
C GLU A 368 -3.87 22.27 12.54
N THR A 369 -4.33 21.39 13.43
CA THR A 369 -4.00 21.44 14.86
C THR A 369 -2.55 21.06 15.12
N ALA A 370 -1.99 20.15 14.33
CA ALA A 370 -0.61 19.68 14.45
C ALA A 370 0.41 20.46 13.61
N ASP A 371 -0.03 21.29 12.66
CA ASP A 371 0.83 22.13 11.78
C ASP A 371 1.88 22.96 12.55
N PRO A 372 1.58 23.58 13.72
CA PRO A 372 2.58 24.29 14.50
C PRO A 372 3.68 23.40 15.10
N LEU A 373 3.53 22.07 15.03
CA LEU A 373 4.43 21.09 15.62
C LEU A 373 5.17 20.27 14.57
N VAL A 374 4.79 20.35 13.29
CA VAL A 374 5.19 19.40 12.25
C VAL A 374 5.68 20.14 11.00
N ASP A 375 6.70 19.58 10.35
CA ASP A 375 7.07 19.89 8.97
C ASP A 375 6.59 18.74 8.07
N TYR A 376 5.46 18.95 7.38
CA TYR A 376 4.84 17.87 6.61
C TYR A 376 5.63 17.49 5.36
N SER A 377 6.54 18.34 4.87
CA SER A 377 7.39 18.04 3.70
C SER A 377 8.35 16.86 3.96
N GLN A 378 8.59 16.52 5.22
CA GLN A 378 9.44 15.41 5.63
C GLN A 378 8.75 14.05 5.54
N PHE A 379 7.45 14.00 5.24
CA PHE A 379 6.67 12.77 5.30
C PHE A 379 5.97 12.47 3.98
N ASP A 380 5.88 11.18 3.66
CA ASP A 380 5.18 10.69 2.49
C ASP A 380 3.73 10.27 2.84
N VAL A 381 3.46 10.06 4.14
CA VAL A 381 2.15 9.63 4.67
C VAL A 381 1.94 10.13 6.11
N VAL A 382 0.69 10.44 6.44
CA VAL A 382 0.26 10.85 7.78
C VAL A 382 -0.77 9.86 8.36
N TYR A 383 -0.60 9.47 9.60
CA TYR A 383 -1.51 8.62 10.36
C TYR A 383 -2.07 9.41 11.54
N VAL A 384 -3.35 9.75 11.51
CA VAL A 384 -4.04 10.45 12.61
C VAL A 384 -4.65 9.42 13.55
N LEU A 385 -3.96 9.10 14.64
CA LEU A 385 -4.34 7.97 15.48
C LEU A 385 -4.95 8.42 16.81
N SER A 386 -6.20 8.00 17.05
CA SER A 386 -6.97 8.20 18.29
C SER A 386 -6.51 7.25 19.40
N PRO A 387 -6.62 7.59 20.70
CA PRO A 387 -6.27 6.71 21.83
C PRO A 387 -7.15 5.46 21.88
N ARG A 388 -6.68 4.38 22.52
CA ARG A 388 -7.49 3.14 22.68
C ARG A 388 -8.74 3.31 23.53
N GLU A 389 -8.77 4.38 24.31
CA GLU A 389 -9.90 4.80 25.12
C GLU A 389 -11.06 5.33 24.26
N ILE A 390 -10.88 5.55 22.95
CA ILE A 390 -11.90 6.09 22.06
C ILE A 390 -13.15 5.19 22.01
N PRO A 391 -14.33 5.69 22.44
CA PRO A 391 -15.55 4.90 22.41
C PRO A 391 -16.05 4.66 20.98
N TRP A 392 -16.58 3.46 20.71
CA TRP A 392 -17.27 3.14 19.46
C TRP A 392 -18.37 4.15 19.10
N SER A 393 -19.07 4.70 20.10
CA SER A 393 -20.13 5.69 19.89
C SER A 393 -19.62 7.06 19.43
N SER A 394 -18.32 7.34 19.52
CA SER A 394 -17.71 8.62 19.14
C SER A 394 -17.01 8.56 17.78
N ILE A 395 -16.06 7.63 17.64
CA ILE A 395 -15.30 7.34 16.43
C ILE A 395 -15.21 5.83 16.31
N ALA A 396 -16.16 5.22 15.59
CA ALA A 396 -16.25 3.77 15.42
C ALA A 396 -15.19 3.23 14.45
N TYR A 397 -14.86 4.03 13.43
CA TYR A 397 -14.09 3.58 12.27
C TYR A 397 -13.11 4.63 11.78
N GLY A 398 -12.11 4.16 11.05
CA GLY A 398 -11.09 5.00 10.46
C GLY A 398 -10.77 4.64 9.02
N PRO A 399 -11.22 5.42 8.02
CA PRO A 399 -10.90 5.14 6.63
C PRO A 399 -9.47 5.57 6.27
N ALA A 400 -8.98 5.04 5.16
CA ALA A 400 -7.90 5.63 4.38
C ALA A 400 -8.39 6.83 3.56
N GLY A 401 -7.52 7.82 3.43
CA GLY A 401 -7.67 9.00 2.58
C GLY A 401 -6.63 8.99 1.48
N PRO A 402 -6.81 8.19 0.41
CA PRO A 402 -6.01 8.34 -0.79
C PRO A 402 -6.46 9.60 -1.56
N LEU A 403 -6.11 10.77 -1.05
CA LEU A 403 -6.63 12.05 -1.55
C LEU A 403 -6.06 12.40 -2.92
N ASN A 404 -6.82 13.15 -3.72
CA ASN A 404 -6.34 13.67 -5.00
C ASN A 404 -5.10 14.59 -4.82
N SER A 405 -4.53 15.08 -5.93
CA SER A 405 -3.34 15.93 -5.91
C SER A 405 -3.47 17.24 -5.12
N SER A 406 -4.70 17.71 -4.84
CA SER A 406 -4.92 18.89 -4.00
C SER A 406 -4.74 18.58 -2.52
N GLY A 407 -4.97 17.32 -2.11
CA GLY A 407 -4.75 16.82 -0.75
C GLY A 407 -5.41 17.67 0.34
N ILE A 408 -4.86 17.58 1.55
CA ILE A 408 -5.04 18.59 2.59
C ILE A 408 -3.88 19.56 2.49
N SER A 409 -4.19 20.83 2.18
CA SER A 409 -3.17 21.87 2.05
C SER A 409 -2.57 22.23 3.41
N THR A 410 -1.25 22.16 3.50
CA THR A 410 -0.47 22.68 4.62
C THR A 410 0.48 23.74 4.13
N ASN A 411 1.17 24.43 5.04
CA ASN A 411 2.25 25.31 4.64
C ASN A 411 3.37 24.53 3.94
N ASP A 412 3.59 23.26 4.27
CA ASP A 412 4.70 22.45 3.75
C ASP A 412 4.36 21.65 2.48
N GLY A 413 3.16 21.88 1.91
CA GLY A 413 2.64 21.19 0.73
C GLY A 413 1.41 20.33 1.03
N PRO A 414 0.80 19.72 -0.01
CA PRO A 414 -0.41 18.92 0.16
C PRO A 414 -0.10 17.55 0.76
N ILE A 415 -0.87 17.14 1.76
CA ILE A 415 -0.90 15.75 2.24
C ILE A 415 -1.88 14.96 1.36
N THR A 416 -1.38 13.99 0.61
CA THR A 416 -2.18 13.18 -0.33
C THR A 416 -2.39 11.73 0.11
N ASN A 417 -1.68 11.29 1.15
CA ASN A 417 -1.81 9.97 1.75
C ASN A 417 -1.99 10.16 3.26
N ILE A 418 -3.21 9.92 3.73
CA ILE A 418 -3.57 10.08 5.14
C ILE A 418 -4.53 8.98 5.57
N THR A 419 -4.55 8.61 6.85
CA THR A 419 -5.60 7.77 7.43
C THR A 419 -5.92 8.26 8.84
N LEU A 420 -7.11 7.97 9.35
CA LEU A 420 -7.46 8.18 10.75
C LEU A 420 -7.80 6.85 11.41
N SER A 421 -7.59 6.68 12.72
CA SER A 421 -8.10 5.52 13.46
C SER A 421 -9.37 5.82 14.27
N GLY A 422 -10.26 4.82 14.34
CA GLY A 422 -11.35 4.76 15.29
C GLY A 422 -11.16 3.64 16.33
N ALA A 423 -12.25 3.26 16.99
CA ALA A 423 -12.28 2.14 17.95
C ALA A 423 -11.99 0.78 17.30
N ASP A 424 -12.26 0.63 16.01
CA ASP A 424 -11.94 -0.53 15.18
C ASP A 424 -10.46 -0.90 15.16
N ALA A 425 -9.57 0.09 15.04
CA ALA A 425 -8.12 -0.11 15.08
C ALA A 425 -7.67 -0.85 16.35
N TRP A 426 -8.33 -0.57 17.47
CA TRP A 426 -8.02 -1.15 18.77
C TRP A 426 -8.60 -2.54 18.97
N GLN A 427 -9.65 -2.90 18.23
CA GLN A 427 -10.15 -4.27 18.19
C GLN A 427 -9.07 -5.22 17.66
N SER A 428 -8.25 -4.77 16.70
CA SER A 428 -7.12 -5.56 16.18
C SER A 428 -6.10 -5.84 17.26
N LEU A 429 -5.78 -4.85 18.10
CA LEU A 429 -4.87 -5.01 19.24
C LEU A 429 -5.42 -5.98 20.28
N ALA A 430 -6.70 -5.87 20.64
CA ALA A 430 -7.34 -6.76 21.61
C ALA A 430 -7.36 -8.24 21.15
N LYS A 431 -7.35 -8.47 19.83
CA LYS A 431 -7.26 -9.80 19.20
C LYS A 431 -5.81 -10.25 18.91
N GLY A 432 -4.79 -9.53 19.40
CA GLY A 432 -3.37 -9.88 19.25
C GLY A 432 -2.76 -9.54 17.88
N SER A 433 -3.40 -8.66 17.11
CA SER A 433 -3.05 -8.36 15.71
C SER A 433 -3.09 -6.87 15.39
N ALA A 434 -2.44 -6.06 16.22
CA ALA A 434 -2.45 -4.59 16.17
C ALA A 434 -2.14 -3.99 14.79
N TRP A 435 -1.43 -4.72 13.93
CA TRP A 435 -0.98 -4.25 12.63
C TRP A 435 -2.01 -4.38 11.50
N ARG A 436 -3.04 -5.22 11.66
CA ARG A 436 -3.90 -5.61 10.52
C ARG A 436 -4.75 -4.46 10.00
N TRP A 437 -5.40 -3.71 10.89
CA TRP A 437 -6.20 -2.55 10.50
C TRP A 437 -5.35 -1.50 9.79
N ILE A 438 -4.25 -1.06 10.42
CA ILE A 438 -3.40 -0.01 9.85
C ILE A 438 -2.78 -0.45 8.51
N SER A 439 -2.47 -1.75 8.37
CA SER A 439 -1.98 -2.31 7.11
C SER A 439 -3.07 -2.30 6.03
N HIS A 440 -4.32 -2.60 6.36
CA HIS A 440 -5.42 -2.55 5.40
C HIS A 440 -5.61 -1.11 4.89
N GLU A 441 -5.72 -0.13 5.79
CA GLU A 441 -5.87 1.27 5.38
C GLU A 441 -4.68 1.76 4.55
N THR A 442 -3.47 1.32 4.90
CA THR A 442 -2.26 1.63 4.12
C THR A 442 -2.28 0.99 2.72
N GLY A 443 -2.99 -0.12 2.52
CA GLY A 443 -3.16 -0.75 1.21
C GLY A 443 -3.84 0.19 0.22
N HIS A 444 -4.88 0.91 0.66
CA HIS A 444 -5.51 1.96 -0.14
C HIS A 444 -4.56 3.12 -0.45
N LEU A 445 -3.63 3.45 0.46
CA LEU A 445 -2.61 4.47 0.21
C LEU A 445 -1.56 4.02 -0.80
N PHE A 446 -1.35 2.71 -0.98
CA PHE A 446 -0.62 2.18 -2.14
C PHE A 446 -1.43 2.22 -3.44
N GLY A 447 -2.75 2.30 -3.36
CA GLY A 447 -3.67 2.30 -4.51
C GLY A 447 -4.53 1.04 -4.61
N LEU A 448 -4.50 0.13 -3.63
CA LEU A 448 -5.25 -1.11 -3.71
C LEU A 448 -6.73 -0.92 -3.40
N HIS A 449 -7.60 -1.62 -4.13
CA HIS A 449 -9.02 -1.74 -3.84
C HIS A 449 -9.32 -2.70 -2.68
N ASP A 450 -10.47 -2.51 -2.04
CA ASP A 450 -11.15 -3.54 -1.27
C ASP A 450 -11.62 -4.67 -2.19
N LEU A 451 -11.33 -5.91 -1.80
CA LEU A 451 -11.67 -7.09 -2.60
C LEU A 451 -13.02 -7.72 -2.18
N TYR A 452 -13.57 -7.34 -1.03
CA TYR A 452 -14.86 -7.82 -0.56
C TYR A 452 -16.03 -7.16 -1.31
N VAL A 453 -17.25 -7.60 -1.02
CA VAL A 453 -18.48 -7.01 -1.56
C VAL A 453 -19.28 -6.40 -0.41
N SER A 454 -19.69 -5.14 -0.56
CA SER A 454 -20.55 -4.48 0.43
C SER A 454 -21.60 -3.56 -0.23
N PRO A 455 -22.91 -3.80 0.01
CA PRO A 455 -23.49 -5.03 0.58
C PRO A 455 -23.42 -6.19 -0.43
N GLY A 456 -23.23 -7.42 0.04
CA GLY A 456 -23.31 -8.61 -0.82
C GLY A 456 -22.58 -9.82 -0.25
N THR A 457 -22.50 -10.88 -1.07
CA THR A 457 -21.80 -12.12 -0.71
C THR A 457 -20.31 -11.97 -1.00
N ALA A 458 -19.47 -12.52 -0.11
CA ALA A 458 -18.04 -12.59 -0.34
C ALA A 458 -17.75 -13.33 -1.66
N VAL A 459 -16.77 -12.82 -2.42
CA VAL A 459 -16.29 -13.45 -3.67
C VAL A 459 -14.82 -13.82 -3.59
N TYR A 460 -14.08 -13.24 -2.64
CA TYR A 460 -12.66 -13.48 -2.45
C TYR A 460 -12.34 -14.13 -1.09
N GLY A 461 -13.22 -13.98 -0.11
CA GLY A 461 -13.07 -14.62 1.21
C GLY A 461 -11.87 -14.08 2.00
N THR A 462 -11.23 -14.94 2.76
CA THR A 462 -10.14 -14.55 3.68
C THR A 462 -8.75 -14.48 3.05
N TRP A 463 -8.62 -14.65 1.74
CA TRP A 463 -7.31 -14.90 1.09
C TRP A 463 -6.35 -13.71 0.98
N ASP A 464 -6.76 -12.52 1.38
CA ASP A 464 -5.98 -11.29 1.27
C ASP A 464 -6.43 -10.26 2.32
N LEU A 465 -5.47 -9.50 2.86
CA LEU A 465 -5.69 -8.39 3.80
C LEU A 465 -6.73 -7.37 3.29
N MET A 466 -6.74 -7.08 1.98
CA MET A 466 -7.68 -6.14 1.35
C MET A 466 -9.07 -6.74 1.14
N SER A 467 -9.25 -8.04 1.36
CA SER A 467 -10.56 -8.70 1.37
C SER A 467 -11.11 -8.84 2.79
N ASN A 468 -10.29 -9.31 3.72
CA ASN A 468 -10.67 -9.49 5.10
C ASN A 468 -9.45 -9.31 6.01
N ASN A 469 -9.26 -8.08 6.49
CA ASN A 469 -8.17 -7.74 7.39
C ASN A 469 -8.29 -8.36 8.79
N TRP A 470 -9.36 -9.10 9.09
CA TRP A 470 -9.55 -9.80 10.36
C TRP A 470 -9.17 -11.27 10.31
N SER A 471 -8.82 -11.79 9.13
CA SER A 471 -8.48 -13.19 8.96
C SER A 471 -7.30 -13.61 9.87
N THR A 472 -7.45 -14.78 10.48
CA THR A 472 -6.39 -15.48 11.22
C THR A 472 -5.80 -16.66 10.44
N GLY A 473 -6.28 -16.89 9.21
CA GLY A 473 -5.79 -17.90 8.28
C GLY A 473 -4.87 -17.27 7.24
N ALA A 474 -5.29 -17.29 5.97
CA ALA A 474 -4.66 -16.50 4.92
C ALA A 474 -4.79 -15.00 5.23
N ILE A 475 -3.76 -14.22 4.91
CA ILE A 475 -3.75 -12.76 5.10
C ILE A 475 -2.80 -12.04 4.13
N GLU A 476 -1.85 -12.76 3.54
CA GLU A 476 -0.88 -12.18 2.63
C GLU A 476 -1.51 -11.58 1.36
N ILE A 477 -0.92 -10.49 0.86
CA ILE A 477 -1.37 -9.83 -0.38
C ILE A 477 -1.19 -10.79 -1.56
N ASN A 478 -2.22 -10.91 -2.40
CA ASN A 478 -2.24 -11.78 -3.57
C ASN A 478 -1.23 -11.38 -4.64
N SER A 479 -0.86 -12.33 -5.50
CA SER A 479 0.16 -12.15 -6.53
C SER A 479 -0.17 -11.05 -7.53
N TRP A 480 -1.45 -10.85 -7.91
CA TRP A 480 -1.84 -9.78 -8.82
C TRP A 480 -1.59 -8.39 -8.23
N ASN A 481 -1.99 -8.15 -6.98
CA ASN A 481 -1.74 -6.89 -6.28
C ASN A 481 -0.24 -6.66 -6.08
N ARG A 482 0.55 -7.70 -5.77
CA ARG A 482 2.02 -7.57 -5.70
C ARG A 482 2.63 -7.25 -7.07
N TYR A 483 2.10 -7.81 -8.16
CA TYR A 483 2.56 -7.52 -9.52
C TYR A 483 2.22 -6.09 -9.94
N LEU A 484 0.99 -5.64 -9.65
CA LEU A 484 0.53 -4.28 -9.92
C LEU A 484 1.38 -3.22 -9.23
N LEU A 485 1.77 -3.49 -7.99
CA LEU A 485 2.67 -2.63 -7.22
C LEU A 485 4.15 -2.74 -7.66
N GLY A 486 4.50 -3.66 -8.56
CA GLY A 486 5.88 -3.90 -8.99
C GLY A 486 6.74 -4.66 -7.95
N TRP A 487 6.09 -5.28 -6.97
CA TRP A 487 6.76 -6.15 -5.99
C TRP A 487 7.07 -7.53 -6.54
N LEU A 488 6.33 -7.98 -7.55
CA LEU A 488 6.73 -9.08 -8.43
C LEU A 488 7.20 -8.49 -9.77
N SER A 489 8.26 -9.04 -10.35
CA SER A 489 8.71 -8.66 -11.69
C SER A 489 8.03 -9.51 -12.78
N ASP A 490 8.10 -9.06 -14.03
CA ASP A 490 7.62 -9.84 -15.18
C ASP A 490 8.22 -11.25 -15.25
N SER A 491 9.49 -11.41 -14.83
CA SER A 491 10.16 -12.71 -14.80
C SER A 491 9.58 -13.69 -13.78
N GLN A 492 8.79 -13.21 -12.81
CA GLN A 492 8.10 -14.02 -11.81
C GLN A 492 6.66 -14.34 -12.21
N ILE A 493 6.18 -13.82 -13.34
CA ILE A 493 4.82 -14.00 -13.84
C ILE A 493 4.87 -14.74 -15.17
N ILE A 494 4.28 -15.93 -15.22
CA ILE A 494 4.01 -16.60 -16.50
C ILE A 494 2.76 -15.95 -17.10
N CYS A 495 2.95 -15.11 -18.10
CA CYS A 495 1.85 -14.43 -18.79
C CYS A 495 1.41 -15.20 -20.04
N LEU A 496 0.16 -15.66 -20.05
CA LEU A 496 -0.45 -16.42 -21.15
C LEU A 496 -1.64 -15.67 -21.74
N ASP A 497 -1.97 -15.96 -23.00
CA ASP A 497 -3.25 -15.56 -23.60
C ASP A 497 -4.13 -16.79 -23.78
N SER A 498 -5.38 -16.74 -23.31
CA SER A 498 -6.36 -17.82 -23.45
C SER A 498 -6.58 -18.26 -24.90
N ALA A 499 -6.40 -17.36 -25.88
CA ALA A 499 -6.48 -17.69 -27.29
C ALA A 499 -5.33 -18.61 -27.75
N SER A 500 -4.15 -18.50 -27.13
CA SER A 500 -2.96 -19.30 -27.47
C SER A 500 -2.91 -20.68 -26.81
N ILE A 501 -3.81 -20.98 -25.88
CA ILE A 501 -3.86 -22.27 -25.18
C ILE A 501 -4.72 -23.24 -25.99
N ASP A 502 -4.20 -24.44 -26.24
CA ASP A 502 -4.90 -25.55 -26.90
C ASP A 502 -5.09 -26.75 -25.95
N SER A 503 -5.51 -27.89 -26.48
CA SER A 503 -5.76 -29.12 -25.70
C SER A 503 -4.47 -29.80 -25.21
N SER A 504 -3.31 -29.51 -25.81
CA SER A 504 -2.02 -30.02 -25.31
C SER A 504 -1.69 -29.42 -23.95
N GLY A 505 -2.02 -28.14 -23.79
CA GLY A 505 -1.90 -27.36 -22.57
C GLY A 505 -0.46 -26.98 -22.20
N ILE A 506 -0.36 -26.12 -21.20
CA ILE A 506 0.90 -25.61 -20.65
C ILE A 506 0.99 -26.04 -19.19
N THR A 507 2.09 -26.70 -18.83
CA THR A 507 2.35 -27.13 -17.45
C THR A 507 3.45 -26.25 -16.85
N SER A 508 3.24 -25.76 -15.63
CA SER A 508 4.21 -24.87 -14.97
C SER A 508 4.21 -25.07 -13.46
N LEU A 509 5.41 -24.94 -12.88
CA LEU A 509 5.60 -24.94 -11.42
C LEU A 509 5.47 -23.51 -10.89
N ILE A 510 4.70 -23.37 -9.81
CA ILE A 510 4.46 -22.12 -9.10
C ILE A 510 5.10 -22.24 -7.71
N ASP A 511 6.08 -21.41 -7.42
CA ASP A 511 6.68 -21.29 -6.09
C ASP A 511 5.72 -20.51 -5.16
N PRO A 512 5.47 -20.98 -3.92
CA PRO A 512 4.56 -20.34 -2.98
C PRO A 512 4.80 -18.84 -2.82
N ILE A 513 3.72 -18.05 -2.77
CA ILE A 513 3.79 -16.58 -2.78
C ILE A 513 4.45 -16.02 -1.52
N GLU A 514 4.42 -16.77 -0.42
CA GLU A 514 4.97 -16.43 0.90
C GLU A 514 6.51 -16.41 0.87
N ARG A 515 7.13 -17.12 -0.08
CA ARG A 515 8.59 -17.23 -0.19
C ARG A 515 9.18 -16.06 -0.95
N ILE A 516 10.27 -15.49 -0.44
CA ILE A 516 10.98 -14.41 -1.15
C ILE A 516 12.05 -15.04 -2.06
N THR A 517 11.66 -15.41 -3.27
CA THR A 517 12.52 -16.00 -4.30
C THR A 517 12.30 -15.28 -5.64
N ASN A 518 13.20 -15.48 -6.61
CA ASN A 518 13.04 -14.99 -7.99
C ASN A 518 12.35 -16.02 -8.92
N LEU A 519 11.76 -17.08 -8.35
CA LEU A 519 11.04 -18.10 -9.10
C LEU A 519 9.65 -17.59 -9.53
N THR A 520 8.99 -18.34 -10.42
CA THR A 520 7.62 -18.09 -10.83
C THR A 520 6.68 -18.07 -9.62
N LYS A 521 5.95 -16.96 -9.44
CA LYS A 521 5.00 -16.74 -8.34
C LYS A 521 3.55 -16.88 -8.74
N ALA A 522 3.24 -16.66 -10.02
CA ALA A 522 1.89 -16.84 -10.52
C ALA A 522 1.90 -17.15 -12.02
N ILE A 523 0.84 -17.82 -12.45
CA ILE A 523 0.43 -17.85 -13.85
C ILE A 523 -0.74 -16.89 -14.00
N VAL A 524 -0.62 -15.96 -14.95
CA VAL A 524 -1.68 -15.01 -15.30
C VAL A 524 -2.12 -15.28 -16.72
N VAL A 525 -3.40 -15.57 -16.92
CA VAL A 525 -3.97 -15.81 -18.25
C VAL A 525 -4.89 -14.65 -18.60
N ARG A 526 -4.61 -13.97 -19.71
CA ARG A 526 -5.53 -12.99 -20.29
C ARG A 526 -6.75 -13.71 -20.86
N LEU A 527 -7.91 -13.43 -20.27
CA LEU A 527 -9.21 -13.97 -20.71
C LEU A 527 -9.90 -13.02 -21.70
N SER A 528 -9.75 -11.71 -21.51
CA SER A 528 -10.31 -10.68 -22.40
C SER A 528 -9.46 -9.40 -22.39
N SER A 529 -9.99 -8.29 -22.92
CA SER A 529 -9.37 -6.96 -22.79
C SER A 529 -9.47 -6.36 -21.38
N SER A 530 -10.30 -6.93 -20.50
CA SER A 530 -10.53 -6.42 -19.15
C SER A 530 -10.48 -7.47 -18.05
N LYS A 531 -10.35 -8.76 -18.39
CA LYS A 531 -10.41 -9.85 -17.41
C LYS A 531 -9.21 -10.78 -17.53
N ILE A 532 -8.68 -11.18 -16.39
CA ILE A 532 -7.61 -12.17 -16.26
C ILE A 532 -8.01 -13.30 -15.31
N LEU A 533 -7.37 -14.45 -15.48
CA LEU A 533 -7.30 -15.53 -14.51
C LEU A 533 -5.92 -15.51 -13.86
N VAL A 534 -5.86 -15.65 -12.55
CA VAL A 534 -4.64 -15.71 -11.76
C VAL A 534 -4.60 -17.01 -10.99
N ILE A 535 -3.45 -17.66 -11.00
CA ILE A 535 -3.19 -18.93 -10.34
C ILE A 535 -1.93 -18.75 -9.50
N GLU A 536 -2.05 -18.95 -8.19
CA GLU A 536 -0.94 -18.81 -7.23
C GLU A 536 -0.91 -19.99 -6.26
N SER A 537 0.27 -20.29 -5.71
CA SER A 537 0.43 -21.32 -4.68
C SER A 537 0.43 -20.67 -3.30
N ARG A 538 -0.39 -21.21 -2.39
CA ARG A 538 -0.55 -20.77 -1.00
C ARG A 538 -0.17 -21.87 -0.02
N ARG A 539 0.62 -21.54 0.99
CA ARG A 539 1.16 -22.48 1.99
C ARG A 539 1.05 -21.92 3.40
N ASN A 540 1.13 -22.81 4.39
CA ASN A 540 1.27 -22.43 5.79
C ASN A 540 2.70 -21.93 6.08
N GLU A 541 3.07 -20.83 5.43
CA GLU A 541 4.37 -20.19 5.46
C GLU A 541 4.19 -18.67 5.59
N GLY A 542 5.29 -17.94 5.81
CA GLY A 542 5.22 -16.47 5.88
C GLY A 542 4.32 -15.97 7.00
N LEU A 543 3.29 -15.21 6.64
CA LEU A 543 2.25 -14.69 7.54
C LEU A 543 0.92 -15.43 7.44
N ASP A 544 0.77 -16.32 6.45
CA ASP A 544 -0.39 -17.17 6.31
C ASP A 544 -0.33 -18.30 7.36
N ASN A 545 -1.47 -18.58 7.99
CA ASN A 545 -1.62 -19.63 8.99
C ASN A 545 -2.68 -20.64 8.52
N LEU A 546 -2.28 -21.53 7.63
CA LEU A 546 -3.18 -22.45 6.94
C LEU A 546 -3.11 -23.85 7.55
N THR A 547 -4.25 -24.53 7.62
CA THR A 547 -4.26 -25.98 7.86
C THR A 547 -3.86 -26.72 6.58
N PRO A 548 -3.40 -27.99 6.65
CA PRO A 548 -3.07 -28.76 5.46
C PRO A 548 -4.21 -28.92 4.44
N ALA A 549 -5.47 -28.76 4.86
CA ALA A 549 -6.64 -28.81 3.98
C ALA A 549 -6.93 -27.47 3.27
N GLN A 550 -6.33 -26.38 3.74
CA GLN A 550 -6.47 -25.03 3.19
C GLN A 550 -5.28 -24.69 2.29
N GLU A 551 -4.09 -25.27 2.53
CA GLU A 551 -2.95 -25.12 1.62
C GLU A 551 -3.29 -25.62 0.20
N GLY A 552 -2.75 -24.97 -0.82
CA GLY A 552 -2.94 -25.43 -2.19
C GLY A 552 -2.79 -24.34 -3.24
N THR A 553 -3.33 -24.63 -4.42
CA THR A 553 -3.34 -23.69 -5.54
C THR A 553 -4.60 -22.85 -5.48
N LEU A 554 -4.46 -21.55 -5.20
CA LEU A 554 -5.57 -20.61 -5.25
C LEU A 554 -5.74 -20.11 -6.69
N VAL A 555 -6.98 -20.18 -7.19
CA VAL A 555 -7.35 -19.74 -8.53
C VAL A 555 -8.41 -18.65 -8.39
N TYR A 556 -8.21 -17.50 -9.03
CA TYR A 556 -9.18 -16.40 -9.01
C TYR A 556 -9.16 -15.58 -10.29
N THR A 557 -10.28 -14.96 -10.65
CA THR A 557 -10.31 -13.99 -11.75
C THR A 557 -10.21 -12.58 -11.22
N VAL A 558 -9.65 -11.67 -12.02
CA VAL A 558 -9.64 -10.22 -11.76
C VAL A 558 -10.28 -9.50 -12.95
N ASP A 559 -11.22 -8.60 -12.69
CA ASP A 559 -11.89 -7.78 -13.70
C ASP A 559 -11.53 -6.29 -13.51
N MET A 560 -10.80 -5.73 -14.47
CA MET A 560 -10.28 -4.36 -14.46
C MET A 560 -11.38 -3.30 -14.56
N THR A 561 -12.65 -3.67 -14.73
CA THR A 561 -13.79 -2.75 -14.79
C THR A 561 -14.54 -2.60 -13.48
N ILE A 562 -14.31 -3.51 -12.51
CA ILE A 562 -15.08 -3.58 -11.27
C ILE A 562 -14.40 -2.75 -10.18
N GLN A 563 -15.12 -1.76 -9.65
CA GLN A 563 -14.63 -0.87 -8.59
C GLN A 563 -14.47 -1.58 -7.23
N SER A 564 -13.78 -0.89 -6.31
CA SER A 564 -13.65 -1.29 -4.89
C SER A 564 -15.01 -1.68 -4.31
N ILE A 565 -15.02 -2.61 -3.36
CA ILE A 565 -16.22 -3.13 -2.65
C ILE A 565 -17.30 -3.78 -3.55
N LYS A 566 -17.00 -4.03 -4.84
CA LYS A 566 -17.92 -4.66 -5.82
C LYS A 566 -17.45 -6.03 -6.30
N GLY A 567 -16.41 -6.60 -5.70
CA GLY A 567 -15.97 -7.96 -5.99
C GLY A 567 -15.23 -8.12 -7.30
N GLY A 568 -14.26 -7.24 -7.58
CA GLY A 568 -13.42 -7.30 -8.78
C GLY A 568 -12.50 -8.53 -8.83
N TRP A 569 -12.26 -9.18 -7.69
CA TRP A 569 -11.55 -10.45 -7.59
C TRP A 569 -12.54 -11.55 -7.20
N GLN A 570 -12.48 -12.70 -7.86
CA GLN A 570 -13.41 -13.81 -7.60
C GLN A 570 -12.70 -15.15 -7.55
N VAL A 571 -12.68 -15.78 -6.38
CA VAL A 571 -12.07 -17.09 -6.14
C VAL A 571 -12.89 -18.19 -6.82
N GLN A 572 -12.19 -19.06 -7.53
CA GLN A 572 -12.73 -20.25 -8.19
C GLN A 572 -12.60 -21.44 -7.25
N ARG A 573 -13.73 -22.07 -6.94
CA ARG A 573 -13.79 -23.17 -5.96
C ARG A 573 -13.36 -24.49 -6.58
N ARG A 574 -12.60 -25.29 -5.84
CA ARG A 574 -12.47 -26.73 -6.10
C ARG A 574 -13.83 -27.45 -5.94
N GLN A 575 -13.96 -28.63 -6.54
CA GLN A 575 -15.16 -29.44 -6.38
C GLN A 575 -15.42 -29.78 -4.90
N GLY A 576 -16.64 -29.54 -4.42
CA GLY A 576 -17.05 -29.82 -3.03
C GLY A 576 -16.73 -28.70 -2.03
N SER A 577 -16.03 -27.63 -2.43
CA SER A 577 -15.84 -26.45 -1.58
C SER A 577 -17.17 -25.72 -1.37
N THR A 578 -17.49 -25.44 -0.11
CA THR A 578 -18.78 -24.82 0.30
C THR A 578 -18.62 -23.72 1.34
N ASP A 579 -17.42 -23.52 1.90
CA ASP A 579 -17.18 -22.49 2.91
C ASP A 579 -17.46 -21.09 2.34
N PRO A 580 -18.37 -20.28 2.93
CA PRO A 580 -18.69 -18.95 2.42
C PRO A 580 -17.49 -17.98 2.39
N GLU A 581 -16.47 -18.21 3.22
CA GLU A 581 -15.22 -17.44 3.28
C GLU A 581 -14.11 -18.04 2.40
N PHE A 582 -14.45 -19.04 1.57
CA PHE A 582 -13.57 -19.68 0.59
C PHE A 582 -12.33 -20.33 1.19
N THR A 583 -12.31 -20.61 2.50
CA THR A 583 -11.13 -21.19 3.15
C THR A 583 -10.79 -22.58 2.62
N ASP A 584 -11.79 -23.31 2.11
CA ASP A 584 -11.67 -24.65 1.51
C ASP A 584 -11.53 -24.63 -0.04
N ALA A 585 -11.31 -23.46 -0.64
CA ALA A 585 -11.36 -23.29 -2.09
C ALA A 585 -10.08 -23.74 -2.84
N ALA A 586 -8.92 -23.70 -2.18
CA ALA A 586 -7.63 -23.98 -2.80
C ALA A 586 -7.54 -25.41 -3.37
N LEU A 587 -7.09 -25.54 -4.61
CA LEU A 587 -7.03 -26.80 -5.33
C LEU A 587 -5.87 -27.67 -4.83
N HIS A 588 -6.12 -28.98 -4.82
CA HIS A 588 -5.18 -30.01 -4.42
C HIS A 588 -4.80 -30.92 -5.59
N VAL A 589 -3.74 -31.73 -5.44
CA VAL A 589 -3.33 -32.72 -6.46
C VAL A 589 -4.52 -33.54 -6.97
N GLY A 590 -4.70 -33.55 -8.29
CA GLY A 590 -5.79 -34.26 -8.97
C GLY A 590 -7.07 -33.46 -9.12
N ASP A 591 -7.22 -32.32 -8.44
CA ASP A 591 -8.35 -31.44 -8.67
C ASP A 591 -8.30 -30.83 -10.07
N VAL A 592 -9.47 -30.75 -10.68
CA VAL A 592 -9.70 -30.13 -11.98
C VAL A 592 -10.88 -29.17 -11.88
N ILE A 593 -10.70 -27.95 -12.37
CA ILE A 593 -11.81 -26.99 -12.52
C ILE A 593 -11.85 -26.45 -13.95
N LEU A 594 -13.03 -25.97 -14.36
CA LEU A 594 -13.21 -25.23 -15.60
C LEU A 594 -13.47 -23.76 -15.27
N VAL A 595 -12.66 -22.87 -15.83
CA VAL A 595 -12.82 -21.41 -15.67
C VAL A 595 -12.80 -20.78 -17.05
N GLU A 596 -13.92 -20.20 -17.47
CA GLU A 596 -14.02 -19.42 -18.72
C GLU A 596 -13.48 -20.20 -19.95
N GLY A 597 -13.76 -21.50 -20.02
CA GLY A 597 -13.34 -22.39 -21.11
C GLY A 597 -11.92 -22.98 -20.98
N LEU A 598 -11.21 -22.70 -19.89
CA LEU A 598 -9.91 -23.29 -19.57
C LEU A 598 -10.04 -24.38 -18.51
N LYS A 599 -9.42 -25.53 -18.75
CA LYS A 599 -9.23 -26.61 -17.77
C LYS A 599 -7.97 -26.33 -16.96
N ILE A 600 -8.12 -26.18 -15.64
CA ILE A 600 -7.03 -25.99 -14.68
C ILE A 600 -6.90 -27.27 -13.86
N GLU A 601 -5.75 -27.93 -13.93
CA GLU A 601 -5.47 -29.21 -13.27
C GLU A 601 -4.20 -29.10 -12.41
N VAL A 602 -4.31 -29.42 -11.12
CA VAL A 602 -3.14 -29.49 -10.24
C VAL A 602 -2.52 -30.88 -10.33
N THR A 603 -1.41 -30.98 -11.06
CA THR A 603 -0.76 -32.26 -11.37
C THR A 603 0.21 -32.74 -10.30
N ALA A 604 0.78 -31.82 -9.50
CA ALA A 604 1.66 -32.16 -8.39
C ALA A 604 1.70 -31.03 -7.36
N GLN A 605 1.88 -31.37 -6.09
CA GLN A 605 2.14 -30.44 -5.00
C GLN A 605 3.21 -31.03 -4.11
N ASN A 606 4.27 -30.28 -3.87
CA ASN A 606 5.38 -30.71 -3.02
C ASN A 606 6.06 -29.50 -2.37
N GLN A 607 7.20 -29.73 -1.71
CA GLN A 607 7.95 -28.68 -1.03
C GLN A 607 8.39 -27.55 -1.97
N SER A 608 8.55 -27.80 -3.28
CA SER A 608 8.95 -26.79 -4.26
C SER A 608 7.78 -25.90 -4.70
N GLY A 609 6.53 -26.28 -4.42
CA GLY A 609 5.33 -25.54 -4.82
C GLY A 609 4.28 -26.42 -5.50
N ASP A 610 3.48 -25.80 -6.36
CA ASP A 610 2.37 -26.43 -7.08
C ASP A 610 2.64 -26.48 -8.59
N THR A 611 2.52 -27.67 -9.19
CA THR A 611 2.59 -27.83 -10.65
C THR A 611 1.18 -27.87 -11.24
N VAL A 612 0.86 -26.87 -12.04
CA VAL A 612 -0.47 -26.68 -12.64
C VAL A 612 -0.38 -26.86 -14.14
N LYS A 613 -1.33 -27.62 -14.71
CA LYS A 613 -1.56 -27.71 -16.15
C LYS A 613 -2.79 -26.89 -16.53
N ILE A 614 -2.65 -26.06 -17.55
CA ILE A 614 -3.73 -25.26 -18.14
C ILE A 614 -3.94 -25.73 -19.58
N SER A 615 -5.13 -26.18 -19.94
CA SER A 615 -5.45 -26.60 -21.31
C SER A 615 -6.86 -26.17 -21.71
N LYS A 616 -7.21 -26.31 -22.99
CA LYS A 616 -8.62 -26.37 -23.39
C LYS A 616 -9.16 -27.80 -23.23
N PRO A 617 -10.47 -27.96 -22.94
CA PRO A 617 -11.14 -29.26 -22.86
C PRO A 617 -11.03 -30.11 -24.13
#